data_AF-A4FFP2-F1
#
_entry.id   AF-A4FFP2-F1
#
_cell.length_a   1.000
_cell.length_b   1.000
_cell.length_c   1.000
_cell.angle_alpha   90.00
_cell.angle_beta   90.00
_cell.angle_gamma   90.00
#
_symmetry.space_group_name_H-M   'P 1'
#
loop_
_entity.id
_entity.type
_entity.pdbx_description
1 polymer ?
#
loop_
_entity_poly.entity_id
_entity_poly.type
_entity_poly.pdbx_seq_one_letter_code
_entity_poly.pdbx_strand_id
1 'polypeptide(L)'
;MVNDSRPTGALHLLEHGPYAPRCPHGHGPLAATTDPQAPTGAAMVCPTCGARRGLEVTMLSTLLNPGGPASRFDVPLAVGPDTPSPSSTEQTTEIPVVKEPVLATDEIAEADEPTAPEEPAGAQATACVPQTPAAGPDEPSAALADDDTQRLLLDTLWKARAEGTRDDIEEPVTAPRSPTRGQRRDGIIRTTGWLQIGGRMVSSGLWALLAGLALGLALLPVSPWFAAALPLAFYLVWRVSTRWIWPATRAVNRGRAPAEELLPGTAVRLHGPIGPVGIVERVQPARRDRVRIDYEGGTRRVVPAGTRCHLVELRD
;
A
#
# COMPACT_ATOMS: atom_id res chain seq x y z
N MET A 1 -9.65 -15.21 -28.17
CA MET A 1 -8.97 -16.11 -27.22
C MET A 1 -7.49 -16.17 -27.58
N VAL A 2 -6.66 -15.33 -26.97
CA VAL A 2 -5.25 -15.59 -26.65
C VAL A 2 -4.99 -14.77 -25.38
N ASN A 3 -4.44 -15.43 -24.37
CA ASN A 3 -4.28 -14.96 -23.00
C ASN A 3 -3.00 -14.11 -22.94
N ASP A 4 -3.12 -12.78 -23.05
CA ASP A 4 -1.98 -11.86 -22.95
C ASP A 4 -1.71 -11.51 -21.48
N SER A 5 -1.39 -12.55 -20.72
CA SER A 5 -0.97 -12.46 -19.32
C SER A 5 0.44 -11.90 -19.30
N ARG A 6 0.60 -10.57 -19.24
CA ARG A 6 1.91 -9.93 -19.01
C ARG A 6 2.52 -10.50 -17.72
N PRO A 7 3.64 -11.23 -17.76
CA PRO A 7 4.35 -11.63 -16.55
C PRO A 7 5.20 -10.44 -16.07
N THR A 8 4.56 -9.32 -15.74
CA THR A 8 5.22 -8.12 -15.23
C THR A 8 5.32 -8.21 -13.72
N GLY A 9 6.51 -8.52 -13.22
CA GLY A 9 6.82 -8.53 -11.80
C GLY A 9 8.14 -9.22 -11.54
N ALA A 10 8.10 -10.52 -11.26
CA ALA A 10 9.25 -11.23 -10.72
C ALA A 10 10.33 -11.62 -11.76
N LEU A 11 9.95 -12.09 -12.95
CA LEU A 11 10.93 -12.53 -13.97
C LEU A 11 11.70 -11.34 -14.56
N HIS A 12 11.01 -10.23 -14.81
CA HIS A 12 11.66 -9.00 -15.26
C HIS A 12 12.67 -8.46 -14.22
N LEU A 13 12.34 -8.57 -12.94
CA LEU A 13 13.26 -8.27 -11.83
C LEU A 13 14.50 -9.18 -11.80
N LEU A 14 14.37 -10.45 -12.21
CA LEU A 14 15.50 -11.37 -12.31
C LEU A 14 16.43 -11.08 -13.48
N GLU A 15 15.88 -10.58 -14.59
CA GLU A 15 16.64 -10.30 -15.81
C GLU A 15 17.37 -8.95 -15.73
N HIS A 16 16.74 -7.95 -15.11
CA HIS A 16 17.23 -6.57 -15.13
C HIS A 16 17.53 -5.98 -13.74
N GLY A 17 17.27 -6.72 -12.65
CA GLY A 17 17.55 -6.25 -11.31
C GLY A 17 19.06 -6.20 -10.98
N PRO A 18 19.46 -5.46 -9.93
CA PRO A 18 20.85 -5.34 -9.51
C PRO A 18 21.48 -6.68 -9.07
N TYR A 19 20.62 -7.64 -8.68
CA TYR A 19 21.00 -8.99 -8.30
C TYR A 19 20.72 -10.01 -9.40
N ALA A 20 20.58 -9.57 -10.65
CA ALA A 20 20.41 -10.45 -11.80
C ALA A 20 21.55 -11.48 -11.82
N PRO A 21 21.25 -12.78 -11.82
CA PRO A 21 22.27 -13.81 -11.86
C PRO A 21 23.19 -13.59 -13.06
N ARG A 22 24.49 -13.50 -12.81
CA ARG A 22 25.47 -13.28 -13.87
C ARG A 22 25.96 -14.59 -14.45
N CYS A 23 26.28 -14.56 -15.73
CA CYS A 23 26.98 -15.65 -16.39
C CYS A 23 28.33 -15.92 -15.69
N PRO A 24 28.67 -17.18 -15.36
CA PRO A 24 29.96 -17.52 -14.75
C PRO A 24 31.17 -17.19 -15.63
N HIS A 25 30.94 -16.98 -16.93
CA HIS A 25 31.96 -16.57 -17.90
C HIS A 25 32.03 -15.05 -18.13
N GLY A 26 31.22 -14.24 -17.43
CA GLY A 26 31.30 -12.78 -17.48
C GLY A 26 30.55 -12.08 -18.61
N HIS A 27 29.71 -12.78 -19.39
CA HIS A 27 28.93 -12.20 -20.51
C HIS A 27 27.75 -11.28 -20.10
N GLY A 28 27.56 -11.03 -18.81
CA GLY A 28 26.46 -10.22 -18.29
C GLY A 28 25.34 -11.04 -17.61
N PRO A 29 24.14 -10.45 -17.46
CA PRO A 29 23.01 -11.11 -16.79
C PRO A 29 22.47 -12.27 -17.63
N LEU A 30 21.95 -13.29 -16.96
CA LEU A 30 21.23 -14.39 -17.59
C LEU A 30 19.79 -13.93 -17.92
N ALA A 31 19.24 -14.43 -19.03
CA ALA A 31 17.85 -14.18 -19.42
C ALA A 31 16.96 -15.34 -18.97
N ALA A 32 15.72 -15.05 -18.56
CA ALA A 32 14.78 -16.09 -18.19
C ALA A 32 14.22 -16.76 -19.44
N THR A 33 14.21 -18.10 -19.44
CA THR A 33 13.56 -18.90 -20.47
C THR A 33 12.74 -20.00 -19.81
N THR A 34 11.69 -20.43 -20.50
CA THR A 34 11.01 -21.68 -20.13
C THR A 34 11.95 -22.85 -20.38
N ASP A 35 12.02 -23.76 -19.41
CA ASP A 35 12.83 -24.97 -19.50
C ASP A 35 12.03 -26.15 -18.93
N PRO A 36 11.56 -27.09 -19.78
CA PRO A 36 10.76 -28.22 -19.33
C PRO A 36 11.54 -29.22 -18.48
N GLN A 37 12.88 -29.14 -18.48
CA GLN A 37 13.74 -30.00 -17.65
C GLN A 37 14.03 -29.38 -16.28
N ALA A 38 13.76 -28.08 -16.09
CA ALA A 38 13.91 -27.43 -14.80
C ALA A 38 12.73 -27.79 -13.87
N PRO A 39 12.96 -28.06 -12.57
CA PRO A 39 11.90 -28.41 -11.62
C PRO A 39 10.77 -27.38 -11.53
N THR A 40 11.08 -26.12 -11.84
CA THR A 40 10.17 -24.97 -11.76
C THR A 40 9.60 -24.57 -13.12
N GLY A 41 9.96 -25.27 -14.20
CA GLY A 41 9.57 -24.95 -15.58
C GLY A 41 10.29 -23.73 -16.18
N ALA A 42 11.22 -23.12 -15.44
CA ALA A 42 11.99 -21.96 -15.88
C ALA A 42 13.48 -22.09 -15.49
N ALA A 43 14.34 -21.59 -16.36
CA ALA A 43 15.79 -21.50 -16.15
C ALA A 43 16.32 -20.14 -16.60
N MET A 44 17.47 -19.76 -16.07
CA MET A 44 18.20 -18.57 -16.49
C MET A 44 19.33 -19.00 -17.43
N VAL A 45 19.39 -18.46 -18.65
CA VAL A 45 20.35 -18.86 -19.69
C VAL A 45 21.12 -17.66 -20.21
N CYS A 46 22.43 -17.83 -20.38
CA CYS A 46 23.27 -16.81 -20.97
C CYS A 46 23.02 -16.76 -22.47
N PRO A 47 22.61 -15.60 -23.04
CA PRO A 47 22.36 -15.50 -24.48
C PRO A 47 23.63 -15.66 -25.33
N THR A 48 24.81 -15.46 -24.74
CA THR A 48 26.09 -15.49 -25.46
C THR A 48 26.71 -16.89 -25.51
N CYS A 49 26.81 -17.58 -24.36
CA CYS A 49 27.53 -18.85 -24.27
C CYS A 49 26.65 -20.06 -23.92
N GLY A 50 25.34 -19.85 -23.74
CA GLY A 50 24.39 -20.93 -23.43
C GLY A 50 24.52 -21.51 -22.02
N ALA A 51 25.38 -20.96 -21.15
CA ALA A 51 25.49 -21.39 -19.76
C ALA A 51 24.13 -21.30 -19.06
N ARG A 52 23.73 -22.38 -18.38
CA ARG A 52 22.42 -22.53 -17.75
C ARG A 52 22.52 -22.51 -16.24
N ARG A 53 21.52 -21.90 -15.59
CA ARG A 53 21.31 -21.98 -14.13
C ARG A 53 19.83 -22.26 -13.86
N GLY A 54 19.56 -23.38 -13.18
CA GLY A 54 18.20 -23.71 -12.77
C GLY A 54 17.68 -22.70 -11.73
N LEU A 55 16.40 -22.33 -11.84
CA LEU A 55 15.73 -21.56 -10.79
C LEU A 55 15.30 -22.51 -9.69
N GLU A 56 16.02 -22.49 -8.57
CA GLU A 56 15.62 -23.25 -7.39
C GLU A 56 14.33 -22.69 -6.79
N VAL A 57 13.55 -23.55 -6.14
CA VAL A 57 12.30 -23.18 -5.46
C VAL A 57 12.57 -22.15 -4.34
N THR A 58 13.71 -22.24 -3.68
CA THR A 58 14.23 -21.27 -2.70
C THR A 58 14.54 -19.91 -3.32
N MET A 59 15.08 -19.91 -4.55
CA MET A 59 15.33 -18.70 -5.33
C MET A 59 14.01 -17.99 -5.67
N LEU A 60 13.02 -18.76 -6.14
CA LEU A 60 11.67 -18.28 -6.40
C LEU A 60 10.94 -17.83 -5.13
N SER A 61 11.08 -18.54 -4.01
CA SER A 61 10.43 -18.13 -2.74
C SER A 61 11.03 -16.84 -2.19
N THR A 62 12.34 -16.65 -2.35
CA THR A 62 13.03 -15.39 -2.01
C THR A 62 12.53 -14.23 -2.87
N LEU A 63 12.26 -14.48 -4.15
CA LEU A 63 11.72 -13.48 -5.07
C LEU A 63 10.25 -13.16 -4.82
N LEU A 64 9.47 -14.15 -4.39
CA LEU A 64 8.06 -13.97 -4.04
C LEU A 64 7.88 -13.39 -2.62
N ASN A 65 8.88 -13.52 -1.75
CA ASN A 65 8.92 -12.99 -0.37
C ASN A 65 10.27 -12.33 -0.05
N PRO A 66 10.56 -11.13 -0.56
CA PRO A 66 11.86 -10.45 -0.40
C PRO A 66 12.22 -10.04 1.05
N GLY A 67 11.33 -10.27 2.03
CA GLY A 67 11.55 -9.98 3.46
C GLY A 67 11.94 -11.18 4.32
N GLY A 68 12.12 -12.37 3.75
CA GLY A 68 12.50 -13.57 4.51
C GLY A 68 13.98 -13.61 4.89
N PRO A 69 14.36 -14.27 6.00
CA PRO A 69 15.76 -14.40 6.46
C PRO A 69 16.68 -15.20 5.53
N ALA A 70 16.16 -15.72 4.40
CA ALA A 70 16.87 -16.58 3.44
C ALA A 70 17.46 -15.83 2.22
N SER A 71 17.45 -14.49 2.19
CA SER A 71 17.73 -13.69 0.98
C SER A 71 19.21 -13.54 0.57
N ARG A 72 20.12 -14.41 1.02
CA ARG A 72 21.54 -14.36 0.61
C ARG A 72 21.83 -15.31 -0.55
N PHE A 73 22.13 -14.76 -1.72
CA PHE A 73 22.44 -15.49 -2.96
C PHE A 73 23.90 -15.92 -3.10
N ASP A 74 24.73 -15.71 -2.07
CA ASP A 74 26.19 -15.90 -2.13
C ASP A 74 26.66 -17.35 -1.87
N VAL A 75 25.75 -18.31 -1.75
CA VAL A 75 26.15 -19.72 -1.66
C VAL A 75 26.54 -20.20 -3.06
N PRO A 76 27.80 -20.61 -3.31
CA PRO A 76 28.16 -21.25 -4.56
C PRO A 76 27.37 -22.54 -4.69
N LEU A 77 26.45 -22.57 -5.66
CA LEU A 77 25.64 -23.74 -5.95
C LEU A 77 26.50 -24.81 -6.62
N ALA A 78 26.23 -26.06 -6.26
CA ALA A 78 26.85 -27.23 -6.85
C ALA A 78 26.67 -27.22 -8.37
N VAL A 79 27.77 -27.36 -9.10
CA VAL A 79 27.76 -27.63 -10.54
C VAL A 79 27.10 -29.00 -10.71
N GLY A 80 26.02 -29.05 -11.50
CA GLY A 80 25.31 -30.29 -11.79
C GLY A 80 26.27 -31.37 -12.33
N PRO A 81 26.05 -32.66 -11.99
CA PRO A 81 27.00 -33.71 -12.27
C PRO A 81 26.86 -34.21 -13.72
N ASP A 82 27.43 -33.48 -14.69
CA ASP A 82 27.68 -33.99 -16.04
C ASP A 82 29.19 -34.07 -16.33
N THR A 83 29.98 -34.48 -15.33
CA THR A 83 31.35 -34.97 -15.57
C THR A 83 31.65 -36.11 -14.60
N PRO A 84 31.95 -37.34 -15.08
CA PRO A 84 32.16 -38.48 -14.21
C PRO A 84 33.55 -38.40 -13.56
N SER A 85 33.58 -38.36 -12.22
CA SER A 85 34.79 -38.69 -11.44
C SER A 85 34.46 -39.09 -10.00
N PRO A 86 35.33 -39.91 -9.38
CA PRO A 86 34.87 -41.05 -8.57
C PRO A 86 34.78 -40.77 -7.06
N SER A 87 33.81 -41.46 -6.46
CA SER A 87 33.74 -42.01 -5.10
C SER A 87 34.54 -41.33 -3.97
N SER A 88 33.82 -40.83 -2.96
CA SER A 88 34.21 -40.82 -1.53
C SER A 88 32.95 -40.50 -0.71
N THR A 89 32.27 -41.51 -0.17
CA THR A 89 32.26 -41.97 1.23
C THR A 89 31.49 -41.07 2.21
N GLU A 90 30.49 -41.70 2.82
CA GLU A 90 29.50 -41.24 3.81
C GLU A 90 30.09 -40.54 5.04
N GLN A 91 29.36 -39.55 5.58
CA GLN A 91 29.33 -39.35 7.03
C GLN A 91 27.99 -38.73 7.47
N THR A 92 27.17 -39.56 8.11
CA THR A 92 25.93 -39.25 8.82
C THR A 92 26.27 -38.61 10.17
N THR A 93 25.55 -37.56 10.57
CA THR A 93 25.55 -37.09 11.97
C THR A 93 24.15 -36.72 12.39
N GLU A 94 23.70 -37.37 13.47
CA GLU A 94 22.39 -37.28 14.11
C GLU A 94 22.20 -35.93 14.82
N ILE A 95 20.96 -35.43 14.81
CA ILE A 95 20.54 -34.23 15.55
C ILE A 95 19.71 -34.69 16.78
N PRO A 96 20.03 -34.26 18.01
CA PRO A 96 19.27 -34.64 19.20
C PRO A 96 17.98 -33.84 19.35
N VAL A 97 16.93 -34.56 19.76
CA VAL A 97 15.59 -34.08 20.10
C VAL A 97 15.63 -33.24 21.37
N VAL A 98 15.21 -31.97 21.29
CA VAL A 98 15.00 -31.09 22.45
C VAL A 98 13.52 -31.12 22.85
N LYS A 99 13.31 -31.41 24.13
CA LYS A 99 12.03 -31.60 24.82
C LYS A 99 11.68 -30.30 25.53
N GLU A 100 10.58 -29.64 25.16
CA GLU A 100 10.10 -28.46 25.89
C GLU A 100 8.99 -28.79 26.90
N PRO A 101 8.97 -28.11 28.06
CA PRO A 101 8.10 -28.43 29.18
C PRO A 101 6.72 -27.76 29.11
N VAL A 102 5.76 -28.49 29.64
CA VAL A 102 4.41 -28.07 30.03
C VAL A 102 4.48 -27.04 31.16
N LEU A 103 3.77 -25.92 31.05
CA LEU A 103 3.18 -25.27 32.22
C LEU A 103 1.90 -24.49 31.87
N ALA A 104 0.93 -24.65 32.76
CA ALA A 104 -0.46 -24.20 32.69
C ALA A 104 -0.67 -22.79 33.27
N THR A 105 -1.81 -22.18 32.92
CA THR A 105 -2.65 -21.12 33.57
C THR A 105 -3.21 -20.19 32.46
N ASP A 106 -4.41 -19.62 32.52
CA ASP A 106 -5.48 -19.65 33.50
C ASP A 106 -6.80 -19.28 32.79
N GLU A 107 -7.86 -19.75 33.41
CA GLU A 107 -9.28 -19.61 33.08
C GLU A 107 -9.76 -18.18 33.40
N ILE A 108 -10.30 -17.43 32.42
CA ILE A 108 -11.07 -16.20 32.70
C ILE A 108 -12.31 -16.12 31.80
N ALA A 109 -13.44 -16.48 32.42
CA ALA A 109 -14.75 -15.83 32.41
C ALA A 109 -15.26 -15.12 31.12
N GLU A 110 -16.09 -15.87 30.40
CA GLU A 110 -17.51 -15.60 30.13
C GLU A 110 -18.07 -14.23 30.58
N ALA A 111 -18.49 -13.40 29.61
CA ALA A 111 -19.46 -12.32 29.81
C ALA A 111 -20.17 -11.94 28.49
N ASP A 112 -21.45 -12.29 28.46
CA ASP A 112 -22.63 -11.64 27.86
C ASP A 112 -22.63 -11.12 26.41
N GLU A 113 -23.46 -11.80 25.65
CA GLU A 113 -24.00 -11.51 24.34
C GLU A 113 -25.26 -10.61 24.48
N PRO A 114 -25.32 -9.41 23.86
CA PRO A 114 -26.56 -8.67 23.75
C PRO A 114 -27.31 -8.99 22.45
N THR A 115 -28.39 -9.75 22.64
CA THR A 115 -29.53 -9.99 21.75
C THR A 115 -30.00 -8.73 21.01
N ALA A 116 -30.04 -8.79 19.68
CA ALA A 116 -30.72 -7.81 18.84
C ALA A 116 -32.16 -8.25 18.55
N PRO A 117 -33.17 -7.36 18.67
CA PRO A 117 -34.55 -7.71 18.35
C PRO A 117 -34.86 -7.58 16.85
N GLU A 118 -35.40 -8.68 16.35
CA GLU A 118 -36.44 -8.91 15.33
C GLU A 118 -36.88 -7.75 14.43
N GLU A 119 -36.71 -8.01 13.14
CA GLU A 119 -37.34 -7.39 11.98
C GLU A 119 -38.77 -7.95 11.80
N PRO A 120 -39.81 -7.12 11.60
CA PRO A 120 -41.04 -7.60 10.99
C PRO A 120 -41.12 -7.27 9.50
N ALA A 121 -41.43 -8.34 8.77
CA ALA A 121 -41.77 -8.40 7.36
C ALA A 121 -42.94 -7.49 6.96
N GLY A 122 -42.94 -7.08 5.69
CA GLY A 122 -44.17 -6.74 4.97
C GLY A 122 -43.98 -5.69 3.88
N ALA A 123 -43.95 -6.12 2.62
CA ALA A 123 -44.88 -5.66 1.59
C ALA A 123 -44.47 -6.17 0.19
N GLN A 124 -45.34 -6.99 -0.37
CA GLN A 124 -45.41 -7.32 -1.78
C GLN A 124 -45.97 -6.11 -2.57
N ALA A 125 -45.43 -5.83 -3.75
CA ALA A 125 -46.18 -5.27 -4.89
C ALA A 125 -45.33 -5.40 -6.17
N THR A 126 -45.66 -6.35 -7.06
CA THR A 126 -46.44 -6.15 -8.28
C THR A 126 -45.61 -5.64 -9.47
N ALA A 127 -45.67 -6.45 -10.53
CA ALA A 127 -45.14 -6.29 -11.87
C ALA A 127 -45.37 -4.91 -12.53
N CYS A 128 -44.42 -4.53 -13.39
CA CYS A 128 -44.74 -4.02 -14.73
C CYS A 128 -43.52 -4.20 -15.66
N VAL A 129 -43.67 -5.15 -16.58
CA VAL A 129 -42.95 -5.21 -17.85
C VAL A 129 -43.54 -4.14 -18.77
N PRO A 130 -42.72 -3.36 -19.48
CA PRO A 130 -43.09 -2.92 -20.82
C PRO A 130 -42.11 -3.46 -21.86
N GLN A 131 -42.74 -3.85 -22.95
CA GLN A 131 -42.19 -4.44 -24.15
C GLN A 131 -41.23 -3.52 -24.90
N THR A 132 -40.22 -4.15 -25.49
CA THR A 132 -39.43 -3.70 -26.63
C THR A 132 -40.32 -3.29 -27.82
N PRO A 133 -40.08 -2.12 -28.42
CA PRO A 133 -40.33 -1.91 -29.84
C PRO A 133 -39.04 -2.11 -30.64
N ALA A 134 -39.14 -2.98 -31.63
CA ALA A 134 -38.16 -3.17 -32.69
C ALA A 134 -38.10 -1.94 -33.62
N ALA A 135 -36.90 -1.42 -33.82
CA ALA A 135 -36.48 -0.64 -34.99
C ALA A 135 -34.99 -0.98 -35.14
N GLY A 136 -34.53 -1.65 -36.19
CA GLY A 136 -34.52 -1.13 -37.56
C GLY A 136 -33.10 -0.59 -37.80
N PRO A 137 -32.26 -1.26 -38.61
CA PRO A 137 -30.83 -1.02 -38.65
C PRO A 137 -30.51 0.11 -39.64
N ASP A 138 -29.91 1.18 -39.16
CA ASP A 138 -29.15 2.11 -40.00
C ASP A 138 -27.73 2.15 -39.47
N GLU A 139 -26.94 1.20 -39.98
CA GLU A 139 -25.49 1.14 -39.92
C GLU A 139 -24.95 2.37 -40.68
N PRO A 140 -24.35 3.39 -40.01
CA PRO A 140 -23.48 4.29 -40.73
C PRO A 140 -22.28 3.45 -41.16
N SER A 141 -22.22 3.17 -42.46
CA SER A 141 -21.06 2.62 -43.16
C SER A 141 -19.80 3.27 -42.60
N ALA A 142 -19.18 2.57 -41.66
CA ALA A 142 -17.87 2.88 -41.14
C ALA A 142 -16.94 2.61 -42.32
N ALA A 143 -16.64 3.68 -43.05
CA ALA A 143 -15.48 3.75 -43.91
C ALA A 143 -14.35 3.06 -43.15
N LEU A 144 -13.83 1.98 -43.73
CA LEU A 144 -12.66 1.24 -43.27
C LEU A 144 -11.62 2.25 -42.78
N ALA A 145 -11.62 2.48 -41.46
CA ALA A 145 -10.56 3.18 -40.79
C ALA A 145 -9.39 2.24 -40.93
N ASP A 146 -8.54 2.57 -41.90
CA ASP A 146 -7.32 1.88 -42.25
C ASP A 146 -6.62 1.40 -40.97
N ASP A 147 -6.30 0.12 -40.90
CA ASP A 147 -5.75 -0.55 -39.69
C ASP A 147 -4.49 0.19 -39.20
N ASP A 148 -3.80 0.87 -40.13
CA ASP A 148 -2.66 1.73 -39.86
C ASP A 148 -3.02 3.03 -39.11
N THR A 149 -4.19 3.62 -39.35
CA THR A 149 -4.68 4.76 -38.54
C THR A 149 -5.02 4.36 -37.11
N GLN A 150 -5.59 3.17 -36.89
CA GLN A 150 -5.83 2.66 -35.53
C GLN A 150 -4.51 2.37 -34.80
N ARG A 151 -3.52 1.80 -35.49
CA ARG A 151 -2.18 1.58 -34.92
C ARG A 151 -1.46 2.88 -34.61
N LEU A 152 -1.55 3.89 -35.48
CA LEU A 152 -0.96 5.21 -35.23
C LEU A 152 -1.62 5.92 -34.04
N LEU A 153 -2.94 5.82 -33.88
CA LEU A 153 -3.67 6.38 -32.73
C LEU A 153 -3.31 5.66 -31.43
N LEU A 154 -3.18 4.33 -31.46
CA LEU A 154 -2.72 3.56 -30.30
C LEU A 154 -1.26 3.87 -29.96
N ASP A 155 -0.38 4.04 -30.95
CA ASP A 155 1.02 4.38 -30.74
C ASP A 155 1.19 5.83 -30.25
N THR A 156 0.38 6.78 -30.73
CA THR A 156 0.39 8.16 -30.20
C THR A 156 -0.22 8.26 -28.81
N LEU A 157 -1.28 7.51 -28.50
CA LEU A 157 -1.82 7.44 -27.14
C LEU A 157 -0.86 6.73 -26.18
N TRP A 158 -0.13 5.72 -26.65
CA TRP A 158 0.92 5.05 -25.87
C TRP A 158 2.13 5.95 -25.64
N LYS A 159 2.61 6.66 -26.66
CA LYS A 159 3.70 7.66 -26.53
C LYS A 159 3.30 8.84 -25.64
N ALA A 160 2.09 9.40 -25.80
CA ALA A 160 1.59 10.46 -24.93
C ALA A 160 1.45 10.02 -23.46
N ARG A 161 1.26 8.71 -23.21
CA ARG A 161 1.25 8.11 -21.87
C ARG A 161 2.65 7.82 -21.33
N ALA A 162 3.59 7.47 -22.20
CA ALA A 162 5.00 7.25 -21.85
C ALA A 162 5.73 8.57 -21.54
N GLU A 163 5.46 9.65 -22.28
CA GLU A 163 6.08 10.96 -22.07
C GLU A 163 5.52 11.72 -20.84
N GLY A 164 4.35 11.33 -20.32
CA GLY A 164 3.72 11.97 -19.14
C GLY A 164 4.18 11.44 -17.78
N THR A 165 4.97 10.36 -17.77
CA THR A 165 5.42 9.67 -16.55
C THR A 165 6.89 9.97 -16.30
N ARG A 166 7.16 11.27 -16.07
CA ARG A 166 7.99 11.78 -14.97
C ARG A 166 9.09 10.83 -14.47
N ASP A 167 10.32 11.09 -14.89
CA ASP A 167 11.59 10.83 -14.19
C ASP A 167 11.47 10.06 -12.86
N ASP A 168 11.38 8.72 -12.95
CA ASP A 168 11.52 7.83 -11.81
C ASP A 168 13.01 7.74 -11.46
N ILE A 169 13.47 8.71 -10.68
CA ILE A 169 14.64 8.57 -9.83
C ILE A 169 14.36 7.33 -8.98
N GLU A 170 15.12 6.25 -9.21
CA GLU A 170 15.18 5.07 -8.35
C GLU A 170 15.35 5.52 -6.90
N GLU A 171 14.25 5.57 -6.15
CA GLU A 171 14.30 5.78 -4.71
C GLU A 171 14.82 4.45 -4.12
N PRO A 172 16.03 4.41 -3.53
CA PRO A 172 16.60 3.18 -3.02
C PRO A 172 15.65 2.57 -2.00
N VAL A 173 15.47 1.24 -2.08
CA VAL A 173 14.73 0.42 -1.11
C VAL A 173 15.31 0.70 0.27
N THR A 174 14.68 1.67 0.94
CA THR A 174 15.21 2.26 2.16
C THR A 174 14.89 1.29 3.28
N ALA A 175 15.86 1.04 4.15
CA ALA A 175 15.64 0.39 5.45
C ALA A 175 14.31 0.85 6.08
N PRO A 176 13.63 0.01 6.90
CA PRO A 176 12.35 0.35 7.51
C PRO A 176 12.38 1.79 8.00
N ARG A 177 11.61 2.66 7.34
CA ARG A 177 11.68 4.10 7.58
C ARG A 177 11.38 4.30 9.06
N SER A 178 12.33 4.90 9.78
CA SER A 178 12.11 5.28 11.17
C SER A 178 10.81 6.08 11.24
N PRO A 179 9.91 5.80 12.20
CA PRO A 179 8.61 6.44 12.24
C PRO A 179 8.77 7.96 12.19
N THR A 180 8.06 8.58 11.27
CA THR A 180 8.15 10.03 11.05
C THR A 180 7.83 10.71 12.37
N ARG A 181 8.48 11.84 12.68
CA ARG A 181 8.14 12.62 13.89
C ARG A 181 6.61 12.82 13.92
N GLY A 182 5.98 12.68 15.08
CA GLY A 182 4.53 12.86 15.21
C GLY A 182 3.64 11.77 14.60
N GLN A 183 4.22 10.71 13.99
CA GLN A 183 3.50 9.50 13.61
C GLN A 183 3.08 8.73 14.88
N ARG A 184 1.79 8.46 15.01
CA ARG A 184 1.23 7.68 16.12
C ARG A 184 1.33 6.18 15.82
N ARG A 185 1.04 5.34 16.81
CA ARG A 185 0.96 3.87 16.65
C ARG A 185 -0.11 3.44 15.63
N ASP A 186 -1.12 4.29 15.42
CA ASP A 186 -2.16 4.13 14.40
C ASP A 186 -1.72 4.65 13.01
N GLY A 187 -0.41 4.92 12.82
CA GLY A 187 0.21 5.32 11.55
C GLY A 187 -0.21 6.71 11.03
N ILE A 188 -1.10 7.40 11.74
CA ILE A 188 -1.53 8.76 11.42
C ILE A 188 -0.47 9.75 11.91
N ILE A 189 -0.10 10.69 11.05
CA ILE A 189 0.83 11.77 11.39
C ILE A 189 0.04 12.97 11.89
N ARG A 190 0.31 13.36 13.13
CA ARG A 190 -0.30 14.53 13.76
C ARG A 190 0.22 15.81 13.11
N THR A 191 -0.58 16.39 12.23
CA THR A 191 -0.50 17.81 11.94
C THR A 191 -1.19 18.57 13.07
N THR A 192 -0.50 19.48 13.76
CA THR A 192 -1.04 20.25 14.90
C THR A 192 -2.41 20.84 14.60
N GLY A 193 -3.28 20.90 15.61
CA GLY A 193 -4.56 21.62 15.52
C GLY A 193 -5.80 20.77 15.72
N TRP A 194 -5.71 19.44 15.69
CA TRP A 194 -6.87 18.55 15.75
C TRP A 194 -6.76 17.50 16.86
N LEU A 195 -7.85 17.34 17.60
CA LEU A 195 -8.11 16.25 18.54
C LEU A 195 -9.18 15.36 17.90
N GLN A 196 -8.86 14.08 17.71
CA GLN A 196 -9.85 13.10 17.25
C GLN A 196 -10.49 12.45 18.47
N ILE A 197 -11.81 12.61 18.60
CA ILE A 197 -12.62 11.92 19.61
C ILE A 197 -13.60 11.04 18.83
N GLY A 198 -13.32 9.73 18.79
CA GLY A 198 -14.04 8.78 17.94
C GLY A 198 -13.87 9.09 16.44
N GLY A 199 -14.98 9.18 15.70
CA GLY A 199 -14.99 9.54 14.27
C GLY A 199 -15.03 11.04 13.98
N ARG A 200 -15.05 11.90 15.01
CA ARG A 200 -15.15 13.36 14.84
C ARG A 200 -13.81 14.04 15.10
N MET A 201 -13.44 14.94 14.21
CA MET A 201 -12.25 15.78 14.37
C MET A 201 -12.66 17.14 14.91
N VAL A 202 -12.10 17.51 16.06
CA VAL A 202 -12.37 18.78 16.72
C VAL A 202 -11.06 19.57 16.83
N SER A 203 -11.10 20.88 16.62
CA SER A 203 -9.91 21.70 16.78
C SER A 203 -9.45 21.69 18.24
N SER A 204 -8.18 21.35 18.51
CA SER A 204 -7.64 21.41 19.88
C SER A 204 -7.52 22.85 20.41
N GLY A 205 -7.36 23.82 19.52
CA GLY A 205 -7.41 25.25 19.88
C GLY A 205 -8.81 25.69 20.31
N LEU A 206 -9.87 25.13 19.69
CA LEU A 206 -11.25 25.35 20.13
C LEU A 206 -11.47 24.78 21.53
N TRP A 207 -10.95 23.57 21.82
CA TRP A 207 -11.02 23.02 23.17
C TRP A 207 -10.31 23.88 24.21
N ALA A 208 -9.14 24.44 23.88
CA ALA A 208 -8.45 25.38 24.76
C ALA A 208 -9.30 26.63 25.04
N LEU A 209 -9.91 27.22 24.01
CA LEU A 209 -10.84 28.35 24.15
C LEU A 209 -12.04 28.01 25.03
N LEU A 210 -12.70 26.87 24.77
CA LEU A 210 -13.86 26.43 25.54
C LEU A 210 -13.52 26.14 27.00
N ALA A 211 -12.36 25.54 27.27
CA ALA A 211 -11.86 25.33 28.63
C ALA A 211 -11.60 26.66 29.36
N GLY A 212 -10.94 27.61 28.68
CA GLY A 212 -10.72 28.95 29.22
C GLY A 212 -12.02 29.73 29.46
N LEU A 213 -13.02 29.58 28.57
CA LEU A 213 -14.35 30.16 28.73
C LEU A 213 -15.11 29.57 29.89
N ALA A 214 -15.14 28.24 30.01
CA ALA A 214 -15.79 27.55 31.13
C ALA A 214 -15.19 28.01 32.47
N LEU A 215 -13.86 28.09 32.56
CA LEU A 215 -13.18 28.61 33.75
C LEU A 215 -13.48 30.11 33.98
N GLY A 216 -13.52 30.92 32.92
CA GLY A 216 -13.88 32.33 32.99
C GLY A 216 -15.31 32.58 33.49
N LEU A 217 -16.27 31.77 33.07
CA LEU A 217 -17.65 31.82 33.56
C LEU A 217 -17.76 31.36 35.01
N ALA A 218 -16.99 30.35 35.43
CA ALA A 218 -16.96 29.93 36.83
C ALA A 218 -16.39 31.02 37.77
N LEU A 219 -15.50 31.88 37.26
CA LEU A 219 -14.86 32.96 38.00
C LEU A 219 -15.55 34.33 37.85
N LEU A 220 -16.74 34.36 37.25
CA LEU A 220 -17.51 35.60 37.04
C LEU A 220 -17.79 36.39 38.34
N PRO A 221 -18.08 35.75 39.51
CA PRO A 221 -18.29 36.47 40.76
C PRO A 221 -17.04 37.22 41.27
N VAL A 222 -15.85 36.82 40.84
CA VAL A 222 -14.58 37.44 41.24
C VAL A 222 -14.27 38.65 40.37
N SER A 223 -14.41 38.52 39.05
CA SER A 223 -14.28 39.63 38.12
C SER A 223 -14.95 39.31 36.78
N PRO A 224 -15.76 40.22 36.20
CA PRO A 224 -16.41 39.99 34.92
C PRO A 224 -15.41 39.88 33.76
N TRP A 225 -14.20 40.43 33.90
CA TRP A 225 -13.17 40.40 32.87
C TRP A 225 -12.63 38.98 32.59
N PHE A 226 -12.75 38.04 33.55
CA PHE A 226 -12.25 36.67 33.37
C PHE A 226 -12.96 35.90 32.25
N ALA A 227 -14.25 36.17 32.02
CA ALA A 227 -15.00 35.56 30.93
C ALA A 227 -14.41 35.89 29.54
N ALA A 228 -13.76 37.05 29.39
CA ALA A 228 -13.09 37.44 28.15
C ALA A 228 -11.59 37.09 28.15
N ALA A 229 -10.90 37.30 29.27
CA ALA A 229 -9.45 37.17 29.34
C ALA A 229 -8.97 35.70 29.33
N LEU A 230 -9.64 34.80 30.05
CA LEU A 230 -9.20 33.41 30.19
C LEU A 230 -9.29 32.57 28.89
N PRO A 231 -10.35 32.65 28.06
CA PRO A 231 -10.35 31.99 26.75
C PRO A 231 -9.13 32.39 25.92
N LEU A 232 -8.84 33.70 25.86
CA LEU A 232 -7.70 34.22 25.09
C LEU A 232 -6.38 33.72 25.66
N ALA A 233 -6.19 33.76 26.98
CA ALA A 233 -5.00 33.27 27.64
C ALA A 233 -4.77 31.77 27.36
N PHE A 234 -5.80 30.93 27.51
CA PHE A 234 -5.71 29.50 27.24
C PHE A 234 -5.38 29.22 25.76
N TYR A 235 -5.99 29.96 24.83
CA TYR A 235 -5.66 29.85 23.42
C TYR A 235 -4.21 30.22 23.12
N LEU A 236 -3.70 31.31 23.72
CA LEU A 236 -2.30 31.72 23.55
C LEU A 236 -1.32 30.70 24.12
N VAL A 237 -1.60 30.18 25.33
CA VAL A 237 -0.80 29.11 25.94
C VAL A 237 -0.80 27.86 25.06
N TRP A 238 -1.95 27.44 24.55
CA TRP A 238 -2.06 26.34 23.60
C TRP A 238 -1.27 26.60 22.30
N ARG A 239 -1.33 27.82 21.77
CA ARG A 239 -0.62 28.20 20.54
C ARG A 239 0.90 28.20 20.74
N VAL A 240 1.37 28.68 21.89
CA VAL A 240 2.80 28.65 22.23
C VAL A 240 3.25 27.21 22.46
N SER A 241 2.51 26.41 23.21
CA SER A 241 2.89 25.02 23.48
C SER A 241 2.96 24.17 22.21
N THR A 242 1.98 24.31 21.33
CA THR A 242 1.96 23.61 20.03
C THR A 242 3.06 24.09 19.08
N ARG A 243 3.51 25.34 19.18
CA ARG A 243 4.59 25.85 18.32
C ARG A 243 5.99 25.52 18.85
N TRP A 244 6.18 25.47 20.17
CA TRP A 244 7.52 25.41 20.78
C TRP A 244 7.87 24.05 21.38
N ILE A 245 6.91 23.42 22.06
CA ILE A 245 7.15 22.17 22.79
C ILE A 245 6.85 20.96 21.89
N TRP A 246 5.86 21.08 21.02
CA TRP A 246 5.38 19.98 20.18
C TRP A 246 5.41 20.36 18.69
N PRO A 247 6.59 20.63 18.10
CA PRO A 247 6.68 20.98 16.69
C PRO A 247 6.08 19.85 15.84
N ALA A 248 4.97 20.13 15.18
CA ALA A 248 4.36 19.19 14.24
C ALA A 248 5.22 19.04 12.99
N THR A 249 5.14 17.84 12.43
CA THR A 249 5.66 17.50 11.12
C THR A 249 5.10 18.44 10.08
N ARG A 250 5.98 18.97 9.23
CA ARG A 250 5.56 19.88 8.16
C ARG A 250 5.06 19.05 6.99
N ALA A 251 3.74 19.05 6.83
CA ALA A 251 3.06 18.45 5.70
C ALA A 251 2.81 19.51 4.60
N VAL A 252 3.49 19.40 3.47
CA VAL A 252 3.31 20.29 2.31
C VAL A 252 2.40 19.61 1.28
N ASN A 253 1.33 20.29 0.87
CA ASN A 253 0.43 19.77 -0.15
C ASN A 253 1.10 19.87 -1.54
N ARG A 254 1.35 18.74 -2.19
CA ARG A 254 2.01 18.68 -3.51
C ARG A 254 1.02 18.64 -4.68
N GLY A 255 -0.20 18.19 -4.45
CA GLY A 255 -1.20 18.07 -5.51
C GLY A 255 -2.45 17.32 -5.06
N ARG A 256 -3.21 16.84 -6.05
CA ARG A 256 -4.35 15.94 -5.82
C ARG A 256 -4.26 14.77 -6.81
N ALA A 257 -4.58 13.57 -6.34
CA ALA A 257 -4.72 12.38 -7.17
C ALA A 257 -6.08 11.71 -6.86
N PRO A 258 -6.73 11.05 -7.82
CA PRO A 258 -7.91 10.24 -7.54
C PRO A 258 -7.54 9.06 -6.62
N ALA A 259 -8.52 8.59 -5.85
CA ALA A 259 -8.32 7.61 -4.79
C ALA A 259 -7.82 6.25 -5.32
N GLU A 260 -8.19 5.90 -6.55
CA GLU A 260 -7.76 4.66 -7.22
C GLU A 260 -6.31 4.68 -7.72
N GLU A 261 -5.74 5.87 -7.95
CA GLU A 261 -4.35 6.05 -8.39
C GLU A 261 -3.38 6.14 -7.20
N LEU A 262 -3.87 6.06 -5.97
CA LEU A 262 -3.01 6.12 -4.80
C LEU A 262 -2.13 4.87 -4.71
N LEU A 263 -0.83 5.09 -4.64
CA LEU A 263 0.16 4.02 -4.47
C LEU A 263 0.44 3.76 -2.98
N PRO A 264 0.75 2.51 -2.59
CA PRO A 264 1.32 2.21 -1.28
C PRO A 264 2.52 3.11 -0.95
N GLY A 265 2.63 3.56 0.30
CA GLY A 265 3.63 4.51 0.78
C GLY A 265 3.27 5.99 0.54
N THR A 266 2.22 6.29 -0.23
CA THR A 266 1.83 7.69 -0.51
C THR A 266 1.20 8.33 0.72
N ALA A 267 1.72 9.48 1.15
CA ALA A 267 1.12 10.28 2.22
C ALA A 267 -0.03 11.15 1.68
N VAL A 268 -1.21 11.02 2.27
CA VAL A 268 -2.42 11.73 1.85
C VAL A 268 -3.15 12.38 3.01
N ARG A 269 -3.83 13.51 2.76
CA ARG A 269 -4.73 14.08 3.78
C ARG A 269 -6.07 13.36 3.79
N LEU A 270 -6.44 12.86 4.96
CA LEU A 270 -7.69 12.13 5.17
C LEU A 270 -8.90 13.07 5.06
N HIS A 271 -8.81 14.31 5.54
CA HIS A 271 -9.96 15.22 5.65
C HIS A 271 -9.70 16.56 4.96
N GLY A 272 -9.60 16.54 3.63
CA GLY A 272 -9.40 17.75 2.82
C GLY A 272 -8.00 18.36 2.97
N PRO A 273 -7.79 19.63 2.56
CA PRO A 273 -6.45 20.22 2.43
C PRO A 273 -5.75 20.51 3.77
N ILE A 274 -6.45 20.41 4.90
CA ILE A 274 -5.95 20.75 6.26
C ILE A 274 -6.09 19.55 7.21
N GLY A 275 -6.62 18.42 6.72
CA GLY A 275 -6.81 17.22 7.53
C GLY A 275 -5.52 16.51 7.94
N PRO A 276 -5.58 15.57 8.89
CA PRO A 276 -4.44 14.75 9.26
C PRO A 276 -3.95 13.92 8.08
N VAL A 277 -2.69 13.52 8.16
CA VAL A 277 -2.01 12.77 7.10
C VAL A 277 -2.01 11.29 7.46
N GLY A 278 -2.48 10.45 6.54
CA GLY A 278 -2.34 9.00 6.61
C GLY A 278 -1.41 8.53 5.49
N ILE A 279 -0.59 7.52 5.78
CA ILE A 279 0.24 6.85 4.77
C ILE A 279 -0.59 5.69 4.22
N VAL A 280 -0.74 5.62 2.89
CA VAL A 280 -1.48 4.54 2.24
C VAL A 280 -0.69 3.24 2.37
N GLU A 281 -1.27 2.23 3.01
CA GLU A 281 -0.68 0.89 3.09
C GLU A 281 -1.10 0.07 1.88
N ARG A 282 -2.40 0.10 1.53
CA ARG A 282 -2.95 -0.66 0.42
C ARG A 282 -4.19 0.01 -0.16
N VAL A 283 -4.35 -0.08 -1.47
CA VAL A 283 -5.59 0.29 -2.17
C VAL A 283 -6.17 -0.95 -2.81
N GLN A 284 -7.44 -1.23 -2.55
CA GLN A 284 -8.16 -2.37 -3.08
C GLN A 284 -9.44 -1.92 -3.77
N PRO A 285 -9.80 -2.49 -4.92
CA PRO A 285 -11.10 -2.24 -5.51
C PRO A 285 -12.20 -2.75 -4.57
N ALA A 286 -13.24 -1.94 -4.40
CA ALA A 286 -14.46 -2.29 -3.67
C ALA A 286 -15.66 -2.27 -4.64
N ARG A 287 -16.84 -2.71 -4.17
CA ARG A 287 -18.04 -2.77 -5.01
C ARG A 287 -18.52 -1.36 -5.38
N ARG A 288 -19.11 -1.24 -6.58
CA ARG A 288 -19.80 -0.05 -7.09
C ARG A 288 -18.89 1.19 -7.24
N ASP A 289 -17.80 1.06 -8.00
CA ASP A 289 -16.90 2.20 -8.31
C ASP A 289 -16.33 2.87 -7.05
N ARG A 290 -16.00 2.03 -6.05
CA ARG A 290 -15.40 2.47 -4.80
C ARG A 290 -14.05 1.78 -4.65
N VAL A 291 -13.16 2.46 -3.95
CA VAL A 291 -11.88 1.90 -3.52
C VAL A 291 -11.82 1.90 -2.01
N ARG A 292 -11.27 0.83 -1.47
CA ARG A 292 -10.93 0.70 -0.07
C ARG A 292 -9.45 1.04 0.08
N ILE A 293 -9.18 2.07 0.87
CA ILE A 293 -7.85 2.51 1.23
C ILE A 293 -7.61 2.05 2.67
N ASP A 294 -6.65 1.15 2.83
CA ASP A 294 -6.09 0.77 4.12
C ASP A 294 -4.86 1.67 4.36
N TYR A 295 -4.79 2.32 5.52
CA TYR A 295 -3.69 3.19 5.91
C TYR A 295 -2.80 2.50 6.93
N GLU A 296 -1.52 2.89 6.98
CA GLU A 296 -0.61 2.45 8.02
C GLU A 296 -1.25 2.65 9.40
N GLY A 297 -1.15 1.63 10.25
CA GLY A 297 -1.73 1.60 11.60
C GLY A 297 -3.23 1.32 11.66
N GLY A 298 -3.78 0.72 10.61
CA GLY A 298 -5.02 -0.06 10.66
C GLY A 298 -6.30 0.76 10.44
N THR A 299 -6.19 2.06 10.19
CA THR A 299 -7.33 2.87 9.77
C THR A 299 -7.73 2.47 8.36
N ARG A 300 -9.04 2.37 8.10
CA ARG A 300 -9.58 1.95 6.80
C ARG A 300 -10.65 2.91 6.33
N ARG A 301 -10.69 3.19 5.03
CA ARG A 301 -11.73 4.05 4.44
C ARG A 301 -12.17 3.55 3.08
N VAL A 302 -13.48 3.56 2.86
CA VAL A 302 -14.08 3.29 1.55
C VAL A 302 -14.55 4.60 0.94
N VAL A 303 -14.04 4.94 -0.23
CA VAL A 303 -14.37 6.18 -0.95
C VAL A 303 -14.68 5.87 -2.42
N PRO A 304 -15.45 6.70 -3.14
CA PRO A 304 -15.56 6.61 -4.59
C PRO A 304 -14.18 6.67 -5.27
N ALA A 305 -13.97 5.89 -6.33
CA ALA A 305 -12.69 5.76 -7.03
C ALA A 305 -12.14 7.12 -7.52
N GLY A 306 -13.01 7.95 -8.11
CA GLY A 306 -12.67 9.30 -8.56
C GLY A 306 -12.50 10.37 -7.46
N THR A 307 -12.57 10.00 -6.17
CA THR A 307 -12.43 10.97 -5.08
C THR A 307 -11.02 11.56 -5.07
N ARG A 308 -10.90 12.88 -5.24
CA ARG A 308 -9.58 13.54 -5.25
C ARG A 308 -9.01 13.65 -3.83
N CYS A 309 -7.97 12.87 -3.57
CA CYS A 309 -7.17 12.89 -2.35
C CYS A 309 -6.02 13.90 -2.46
N HIS A 310 -5.73 14.63 -1.39
CA HIS A 310 -4.63 15.59 -1.37
C HIS A 310 -3.33 14.86 -1.07
N LEU A 311 -2.38 14.93 -2.00
CA LEU A 311 -1.04 14.37 -1.85
C LEU A 311 -0.20 15.29 -0.96
N VAL A 312 0.54 14.67 -0.05
CA VAL A 312 1.34 15.37 0.96
C VAL A 312 2.78 14.88 0.88
N GLU A 313 3.71 15.82 0.94
CA GLU A 313 5.08 15.54 1.28
C GLU A 313 5.32 15.85 2.76
N LEU A 314 5.86 14.87 3.46
CA LEU A 314 6.26 15.01 4.85
C LEU A 314 7.69 15.57 4.87
N ARG A 315 7.89 16.66 5.60
CA ARG A 315 9.20 17.23 5.88
C ARG A 315 9.48 17.12 7.38
N ASP A 316 10.63 16.56 7.69
CA ASP A 316 11.16 16.44 9.05
C ASP A 316 11.65 17.78 9.63
#